data_AF-A0A2M7IK14-F1
#
_entry.id   AF-A0A2M7IK14-F1
#
_cell.length_a   1.000
_cell.length_b   1.000
_cell.length_c   1.000
_cell.angle_alpha   90.00
_cell.angle_beta   90.00
_cell.angle_gamma   90.00
#
_symmetry.space_group_name_H-M   'P 1'
#
loop_
_entity.id
_entity.type
_entity.pdbx_description
1 polymer ?
#
loop_
_entity_poly.entity_id
_entity_poly.type
_entity_poly.pdbx_seq_one_letter_code
_entity_poly.pdbx_strand_id
1 'polypeptide(L)'
;MLDLKNVQGIKEITTQDENYPRSLREIKDAPEVLYSKGELKAEEKCFAIVGARRCSDYGKQIALEIAGDLAEAGLTIVSGLAPG
;
A
#
# COMPACT_ATOMS: atom_id res chain seq x y z
N MET A 1 10.70 -20.21 9.63
CA MET A 1 10.72 -18.78 9.28
C MET A 1 11.23 -18.72 7.85
N LEU A 2 10.44 -18.21 6.89
CA LEU A 2 10.86 -18.15 5.48
C LEU A 2 12.01 -17.15 5.34
N ASP A 3 13.14 -17.57 4.78
CA ASP A 3 14.32 -16.72 4.60
C ASP A 3 14.14 -15.81 3.37
N LEU A 4 13.29 -14.80 3.52
CA LEU A 4 12.94 -13.83 2.48
C LEU A 4 14.12 -12.91 2.10
N LYS A 5 15.22 -12.91 2.88
CA LYS A 5 16.45 -12.15 2.59
C LYS A 5 17.11 -12.59 1.28
N ASN A 6 16.85 -13.82 0.85
CA ASN A 6 17.42 -14.39 -0.38
C ASN A 6 16.54 -14.20 -1.62
N VAL A 7 15.38 -13.54 -1.50
CA VAL A 7 14.52 -13.23 -2.64
C VAL A 7 14.94 -11.88 -3.22
N GLN A 8 15.46 -11.89 -4.45
CA GLN A 8 15.91 -10.67 -5.12
C GLN A 8 14.81 -9.59 -5.17
N GLY A 9 15.17 -8.40 -4.69
CA GLY A 9 14.30 -7.22 -4.72
C GLY A 9 13.36 -7.06 -3.52
N ILE A 10 13.45 -7.91 -2.48
CA ILE A 10 12.73 -7.72 -1.23
C ILE A 10 13.60 -6.93 -0.24
N LYS A 11 13.01 -5.89 0.39
CA LYS A 11 13.62 -5.11 1.46
C LYS A 11 12.84 -5.34 2.76
N GLU A 12 13.57 -5.57 3.83
CA GLU A 12 13.04 -5.63 5.20
C GLU A 12 13.07 -4.20 5.77
N ILE A 13 11.95 -3.75 6.37
CA ILE A 13 11.80 -2.42 6.96
C ILE A 13 11.15 -2.61 8.33
N THR A 14 11.80 -2.11 9.38
CA THR A 14 11.38 -2.22 10.77
C THR A 14 10.79 -0.90 11.27
N THR A 15 10.08 -0.93 12.41
CA THR A 15 9.51 0.27 13.05
C THR A 15 10.54 1.36 13.37
N GLN A 16 11.83 1.01 13.44
CA GLN A 16 12.97 1.90 13.69
C GLN A 16 13.54 2.54 12.41
N ASP A 17 13.21 2.01 11.24
CA ASP A 17 13.71 2.54 9.98
C ASP A 17 12.99 3.85 9.58
N GLU A 18 13.73 4.79 9.00
CA GLU A 18 13.19 6.07 8.51
C GLU A 18 12.14 5.87 7.41
N ASN A 19 12.27 4.82 6.62
CA ASN A 19 11.33 4.49 5.54
C ASN A 19 10.06 3.75 6.00
N TYR A 20 9.91 3.48 7.30
CA TYR A 20 8.69 2.89 7.83
C TYR A 20 7.54 3.92 7.79
N PRO A 21 6.40 3.61 7.14
CA PRO A 21 5.30 4.56 6.99
C PRO A 21 4.80 5.11 8.32
N ARG A 22 4.77 6.44 8.43
CA ARG A 22 4.36 7.11 9.67
C ARG A 22 2.94 6.74 10.08
N SER A 23 2.01 6.68 9.11
CA SER A 23 0.62 6.30 9.35
C SER A 23 0.46 4.88 9.93
N LEU A 24 1.34 3.94 9.57
CA LEU A 24 1.35 2.60 10.15
C LEU A 24 1.92 2.60 11.56
N ARG A 25 2.87 3.48 11.88
CA ARG A 25 3.48 3.56 13.22
C ARG A 25 2.48 4.02 14.29
N GLU A 26 1.43 4.73 13.87
CA GLU A 26 0.43 5.33 14.76
C GLU A 26 -0.74 4.37 15.10
N ILE A 27 -0.87 3.22 14.43
CA ILE A 27 -1.93 2.25 14.73
C ILE A 27 -1.56 1.40 15.95
N LYS A 28 -2.57 0.95 16.70
CA LYS A 28 -2.39 0.18 17.95
C LYS A 28 -1.51 -1.06 17.79
N ASP A 29 -1.71 -1.81 16.72
CA ASP A 29 -1.02 -3.07 16.44
C ASP A 29 -0.11 -2.92 15.21
N ALA A 30 0.74 -1.89 15.25
CA ALA A 30 1.69 -1.60 14.17
C ALA A 30 2.60 -2.81 13.90
N PRO A 31 2.75 -3.25 12.64
CA PRO A 31 3.61 -4.39 12.33
C PRO A 31 5.08 -4.05 12.59
N GLU A 32 5.78 -4.86 13.39
CA GLU A 32 7.19 -4.64 13.72
C GLU A 32 8.12 -4.67 12.51
N VAL A 33 7.77 -5.48 11.51
CA VAL A 33 8.54 -5.67 10.28
C VAL A 33 7.62 -5.69 9.07
N LEU A 34 7.99 -4.92 8.04
CA LEU A 34 7.40 -4.89 6.71
C LEU A 34 8.40 -5.48 5.71
N TYR A 35 7.88 -6.28 4.77
CA TYR A 35 8.63 -6.72 3.59
C TYR A 35 8.09 -5.98 2.38
N SER A 36 8.95 -5.24 1.70
CA SER A 36 8.57 -4.45 0.52
C SER A 36 9.30 -4.93 -0.72
N LYS A 37 8.62 -4.87 -1.88
CA LYS A 37 9.23 -5.04 -3.20
C LYS A 37 9.03 -3.77 -3.98
N GLY A 38 10.13 -3.11 -4.37
CA GLY A 38 10.11 -1.79 -5.02
C GLY A 38 10.55 -0.66 -4.08
N GLU A 39 9.88 0.48 -4.20
CA GLU A 39 10.13 1.68 -3.41
C GLU A 39 8.95 1.94 -2.47
N LEU A 40 9.26 2.18 -1.19
CA LEU A 40 8.31 2.58 -0.17
C LEU A 40 8.84 3.87 0.44
N LYS A 41 8.02 4.92 0.47
CA LYS A 41 8.38 6.21 1.03
C LYS A 41 7.53 6.49 2.26
N ALA A 42 8.16 6.80 3.38
CA ALA A 42 7.46 7.01 4.65
C ALA A 42 6.50 8.21 4.65
N GLU A 43 6.80 9.23 3.84
CA GLU A 43 6.10 10.52 3.80
C GLU A 43 5.05 10.61 2.68
N GLU A 44 4.79 9.52 1.95
CA GLU A 44 3.79 9.55 0.88
C GLU A 44 2.38 9.74 1.44
N LYS A 45 1.63 10.64 0.78
CA LYS A 45 0.21 10.86 1.08
C LYS A 45 -0.60 9.77 0.43
N CYS A 46 -1.01 8.79 1.23
CA CYS A 46 -1.73 7.63 0.73
C CYS A 46 -3.24 7.81 0.78
N PHE A 47 -3.95 7.28 -0.21
CA PHE A 47 -5.40 7.13 -0.18
C PHE A 47 -5.78 5.67 -0.44
N ALA A 48 -6.57 5.09 0.47
CA ALA A 48 -6.98 3.70 0.35
C ALA A 48 -8.25 3.58 -0.51
N ILE A 49 -8.21 2.75 -1.55
CA ILE A 49 -9.39 2.36 -2.34
C ILE A 49 -9.69 0.90 -2.10
N VAL A 50 -10.89 0.63 -1.55
CA VAL A 50 -11.43 -0.69 -1.26
C VAL A 50 -12.82 -0.83 -1.87
N GLY A 51 -13.22 -2.07 -2.20
CA GLY A 51 -14.49 -2.34 -2.85
C GLY A 51 -14.91 -3.80 -2.76
N ALA A 52 -16.05 -4.12 -3.37
CA ALA A 52 -16.56 -5.48 -3.43
C ALA A 52 -15.70 -6.36 -4.35
N ARG A 53 -15.44 -7.61 -3.96
CA ARG A 53 -14.66 -8.57 -4.79
C ARG A 53 -15.32 -8.95 -6.11
N ARG A 54 -16.62 -8.69 -6.20
CA ARG A 54 -17.44 -8.80 -7.41
C ARG A 54 -18.16 -7.46 -7.57
N CYS A 55 -17.47 -6.51 -8.17
CA CYS A 55 -18.03 -5.20 -8.49
C CYS A 55 -18.89 -5.26 -9.76
N SER A 56 -19.72 -4.24 -9.98
CA SER A 56 -20.33 -3.99 -11.28
C SER A 56 -19.34 -3.27 -12.19
N ASP A 57 -19.56 -3.32 -13.51
CA ASP A 57 -18.76 -2.55 -14.47
C ASP A 57 -18.78 -1.04 -14.15
N TYR A 58 -19.92 -0.53 -13.71
CA TYR A 58 -20.04 0.85 -13.23
C TYR A 58 -19.14 1.12 -12.02
N GLY A 59 -19.17 0.25 -11.00
CA GLY A 59 -18.32 0.40 -9.82
C GLY A 59 -16.83 0.37 -10.17
N LYS A 60 -16.44 -0.48 -11.12
CA LYS A 60 -15.07 -0.54 -11.64
C LYS A 60 -14.66 0.74 -12.36
N GLN A 61 -15.55 1.29 -13.19
CA GLN A 61 -15.30 2.54 -13.90
C GLN A 61 -15.10 3.71 -12.92
N ILE A 62 -15.98 3.86 -11.95
CA ILE A 62 -15.88 4.92 -10.94
C ILE A 62 -14.62 4.76 -10.09
N ALA A 63 -14.26 3.54 -9.69
CA ALA A 63 -13.02 3.31 -8.94
C ALA A 63 -11.78 3.71 -9.74
N LEU A 64 -11.77 3.45 -11.06
CA LEU A 64 -10.66 3.83 -11.94
C LEU A 64 -10.56 5.35 -12.11
N GLU A 65 -11.68 6.03 -12.31
CA GLU A 65 -11.75 7.49 -12.45
C GLU A 65 -11.23 8.18 -11.18
N ILE A 66 -11.77 7.81 -10.02
CA ILE A 66 -11.34 8.37 -8.72
C ILE A 66 -9.86 8.09 -8.45
N ALA A 67 -9.38 6.87 -8.74
CA ALA A 67 -7.99 6.53 -8.56
C ALA A 67 -7.07 7.38 -9.46
N GLY A 68 -7.48 7.61 -10.70
CA GLY A 68 -6.77 8.46 -11.66
C GLY A 68 -6.66 9.90 -11.15
N ASP A 69 -7.80 10.52 -10.81
CA ASP A 69 -7.86 11.91 -10.34
C ASP A 69 -6.99 12.13 -9.09
N LEU A 70 -7.05 11.19 -8.14
CA LEU A 70 -6.25 11.27 -6.91
C LEU A 70 -4.75 11.05 -7.17
N ALA A 71 -4.40 10.15 -8.08
CA ALA A 71 -3.01 9.94 -8.48
C ALA A 71 -2.44 11.18 -9.18
N GLU A 72 -3.22 11.81 -10.07
CA GLU A 72 -2.85 13.08 -10.71
C GLU A 72 -2.69 14.23 -9.71
N ALA A 73 -3.48 14.21 -8.63
CA ALA A 73 -3.34 15.13 -7.50
C ALA A 73 -2.13 14.82 -6.59
N GLY A 74 -1.34 13.78 -6.89
CA GLY A 74 -0.11 13.42 -6.17
C GLY A 74 -0.33 12.54 -4.94
N LEU A 75 -1.46 11.83 -4.84
CA LEU A 75 -1.68 10.82 -3.81
C LEU A 75 -1.26 9.42 -4.29
N THR A 76 -0.63 8.66 -3.39
CA THR A 76 -0.35 7.24 -3.62
C THR A 76 -1.60 6.42 -3.35
N ILE A 77 -2.10 5.70 -4.35
CA ILE A 77 -3.24 4.78 -4.16
C ILE A 77 -2.78 3.49 -3.49
N VAL A 78 -3.40 3.15 -2.36
CA VAL A 78 -3.14 1.91 -1.62
C VAL A 78 -4.35 0.99 -1.72
N SER A 79 -4.11 -0.29 -2.03
CA SER A 79 -5.17 -1.31 -2.06
C SER A 79 -4.62 -2.69 -1.68
N GLY A 80 -5.53 -3.65 -1.49
CA GLY A 80 -5.20 -5.00 -1.00
C GLY A 80 -4.95 -6.04 -2.09
N LEU A 81 -4.88 -5.65 -3.37
CA LEU A 81 -4.77 -6.54 -4.54
C LEU A 81 -5.84 -7.66 -4.60
N ALA A 82 -6.98 -7.46 -3.94
CA ALA A 82 -8.11 -8.36 -4.07
C ALA A 82 -8.69 -8.25 -5.49
N PRO A 83 -9.27 -9.33 -6.05
CA PRO A 83 -10.05 -9.24 -7.28
C PRO A 83 -11.19 -8.24 -7.11
N GLY A 84 -11.48 -7.42 -8.12
CA GLY A 84 -12.49 -6.36 -8.09
C GLY A 84 -12.08 -5.16 -8.93
#